data_AF-A0A0N4VC59-F1
#
_entry.id   AF-A0A0N4VC59-F1
#
_cell.length_a   1.000
_cell.length_b   1.000
_cell.length_c   1.000
_cell.angle_alpha   90.00
_cell.angle_beta   90.00
_cell.angle_gamma   90.00
#
_symmetry.space_group_name_H-M   'P 1'
#
loop_
_entity.id
_entity.type
_entity.pdbx_description
1 polymer ?
#
loop_
_entity_poly.entity_id
_entity_poly.type
_entity_poly.pdbx_seq_one_letter_code
_entity_poly.pdbx_strand_id
1 'polypeptide(L)' 'MVSLYNNNLNGILADEMGLGKTIQTVALITYLMEVKKLNGPYLIIVPLS' A
#
# COMPACT_ATOMS: atom_id res chain seq x y z
N MET A 1 7.63 0.94 0.17
CA MET A 1 6.61 -0.04 0.63
C MET A 1 6.90 -1.48 0.21
N VAL A 2 7.20 -1.77 -1.07
CA VAL A 2 7.45 -3.15 -1.54
C VAL A 2 8.55 -3.86 -0.73
N SER A 3 9.66 -3.17 -0.43
CA SER A 3 10.73 -3.74 0.42
C SER A 3 10.22 -4.12 1.82
N LEU A 4 9.42 -3.26 2.47
CA LEU A 4 8.83 -3.57 3.78
C LEU A 4 7.96 -4.82 3.70
N TYR A 5 7.10 -4.90 2.67
CA TYR A 5 6.27 -6.09 2.43
C TYR A 5 7.11 -7.35 2.22
N ASN A 6 8.17 -7.28 1.40
CA ASN A 6 9.05 -8.44 1.12
C ASN A 6 9.79 -8.94 2.37
N ASN A 7 10.02 -8.06 3.34
CA ASN A 7 10.68 -8.39 4.60
C ASN A 7 9.68 -8.71 5.73
N ASN A 8 8.38 -8.81 5.43
CA ASN A 8 7.31 -9.01 6.41
C ASN A 8 7.32 -7.94 7.51
N LEU A 9 7.61 -6.69 7.15
CA LEU A 9 7.64 -5.53 8.04
C LEU A 9 6.48 -4.59 7.75
N ASN A 10 5.93 -3.99 8.81
CA ASN A 10 4.99 -2.89 8.71
C ASN A 10 5.75 -1.55 8.63
N GLY A 11 5.06 -0.49 8.19
CA GLY A 11 5.65 0.84 8.15
C GLY A 11 4.61 1.95 8.19
N ILE A 12 5.06 3.14 8.59
CA ILE A 12 4.29 4.38 8.59
C ILE A 12 4.89 5.30 7.53
N LEU A 13 4.05 5.89 6.69
CA LEU A 13 4.47 6.97 5.81
C LEU A 13 4.42 8.28 6.58
N ALA A 14 5.60 8.87 6.81
CA ALA A 14 5.75 10.15 7.50
C ALA A 14 5.92 11.34 6.54
N ASP A 15 5.53 11.18 5.27
CA ASP A 15 5.72 12.20 4.24
C ASP A 15 4.68 13.33 4.32
N GLU A 16 4.95 14.45 3.66
CA GLU A 16 4.02 15.58 3.53
C GLU A 16 2.66 15.17 2.93
N MET A 17 1.62 15.94 3.27
CA MET A 17 0.30 15.82 2.64
C MET A 17 0.41 16.21 1.15
N GLY A 18 -0.39 15.59 0.28
CA GLY A 18 -0.39 15.88 -1.16
C GLY A 18 0.59 15.07 -2.01
N LEU A 19 1.53 14.32 -1.42
CA LEU A 19 2.49 13.45 -2.14
C LEU A 19 1.90 12.16 -2.75
N GLY A 20 0.57 12.09 -2.90
CA GLY A 20 -0.10 10.99 -3.59
C GLY A 20 -0.10 9.66 -2.84
N LYS A 21 -0.27 9.66 -1.51
CA LYS A 21 -0.30 8.42 -0.69
C LYS A 21 -1.33 7.39 -1.20
N THR A 22 -2.48 7.85 -1.71
CA THR A 22 -3.48 6.99 -2.37
C THR A 22 -2.91 6.27 -3.58
N ILE A 23 -2.17 6.96 -4.45
CA ILE A 23 -1.52 6.37 -5.62
C ILE A 23 -0.47 5.35 -5.18
N GLN A 24 0.30 5.67 -4.14
CA GLN A 24 1.28 4.73 -3.58
C GLN A 24 0.60 3.45 -3.05
N THR A 25 -0.52 3.56 -2.35
CA THR A 25 -1.30 2.42 -1.85
C THR A 25 -1.87 1.58 -3.00
N VAL A 26 -2.49 2.22 -4.01
CA VAL A 26 -3.02 1.51 -5.18
C VAL A 26 -1.90 0.81 -5.94
N ALA A 27 -0.78 1.47 -6.20
CA ALA A 27 0.37 0.89 -6.88
C ALA A 27 0.94 -0.33 -6.12
N LEU A 28 0.99 -0.27 -4.78
CA LEU A 28 1.41 -1.40 -3.96
C LEU A 28 0.45 -2.59 -4.14
N ILE A 29 -0.86 -2.38 -4.02
CA ILE A 29 -1.85 -3.45 -4.15
C ILE A 29 -1.80 -4.07 -5.55
N THR A 30 -1.77 -3.26 -6.61
CA THR A 30 -1.66 -3.74 -7.99
C THR A 30 -0.37 -4.55 -8.18
N TYR A 31 0.76 -4.13 -7.61
CA TYR A 31 1.98 -4.92 -7.64
C TYR A 31 1.82 -6.28 -6.96
N LEU A 32 1.15 -6.34 -5.80
CA LEU A 32 0.89 -7.60 -5.10
C LEU A 32 -0.01 -8.55 -5.91
N MET A 33 -1.03 -8.00 -6.58
CA MET A 33 -1.94 -8.77 -7.43
C MET A 33 -1.25 -9.26 -8.70
N GLU A 34 -0.67 -8.36 -9.48
CA GLU A 34 -0.19 -8.67 -10.81
C GLU A 34 1.16 -9.37 -10.82
N VAL A 35 2.09 -8.95 -9.95
CA VAL A 35 3.45 -9.48 -9.92
C VAL A 35 3.57 -10.64 -8.93
N LYS A 36 3.00 -10.49 -7.73
CA LYS A 36 3.07 -11.55 -6.70
C LYS A 36 1.92 -12.56 -6.74
N LYS A 37 0.92 -12.35 -7.61
CA LYS A 37 -0.26 -13.24 -7.76
C LYS A 37 -1.05 -13.42 -6.46
N LEU A 38 -1.07 -12.38 -5.63
CA LEU A 38 -1.84 -12.33 -4.38
C LEU A 38 -3.06 -11.45 -4.61
N ASN A 39 -4.25 -12.06 -4.69
CA ASN A 39 -5.47 -11.33 -5.04
C ASN A 39 -6.24 -10.78 -3.82
N GLY A 40 -5.75 -11.00 -2.60
CA GLY A 40 -6.38 -10.54 -1.36
C GLY A 40 -7.10 -11.66 -0.58
N PRO A 41 -7.99 -11.30 0.36
CA PRO A 41 -8.65 -10.00 0.53
C PRO A 41 -7.74 -8.87 1.07
N TYR A 42 -8.03 -7.63 0.68
CA TYR A 42 -7.36 -6.42 1.17
C TYR A 42 -8.36 -5.50 1.88
N LEU A 43 -7.97 -4.90 3.01
CA LEU A 43 -8.78 -3.95 3.78
C LEU A 43 -8.14 -2.57 3.76
N ILE A 44 -8.90 -1.56 3.35
CA ILE A 44 -8.49 -0.15 3.35
C ILE A 44 -9.51 0.62 4.18
N ILE A 45 -9.05 1.39 5.16
CA ILE A 45 -9.88 2.22 6.03
C ILE A 45 -9.47 3.67 5.82
N VAL A 46 -10.46 4.55 5.65
CA VAL A 46 -10.30 5.99 5.51
C VAL A 46 -11.27 6.71 6.46
N PRO A 47 -10.92 7.88 7.02
CA PRO A 47 -11.87 8.71 7.73
C PRO A 47 -13.05 9.12 6.86
N LEU A 48 -14.22 9.34 7.46
CA LEU A 48 -15.23 10.19 6.84
C LEU A 48 -14.68 11.62 6.80
N SER A 49 -14.96 12.33 5.70
CA SER A 49 -14.45 13.65 5.31
C SER A 49 -14.03 14.60 6.44
#